data_AF-A0A7L2FIP9-F1
#
_entry.id   AF-A0A7L2FIP9-F1
#
_cell.length_a   1.000
_cell.length_b   1.000
_cell.length_c   1.000
_cell.angle_alpha   90.00
_cell.angle_beta   90.00
_cell.angle_gamma   90.00
#
_symmetry.space_group_name_H-M   'P 1'
#
loop_
_entity.id
_entity.type
_entity.pdbx_description
1 polymer ?
#
loop_
_entity_poly.entity_id
_entity_poly.type
_entity_poly.pdbx_seq_one_letter_code
_entity_poly.pdbx_strand_id
1 'polypeptide(L)'
;MAMMTMQTGGLMMAALGWLGSILTCALPMWKVTAFIGSNIVVAQVFWEGLWMNCVYESTGQMQCKAYDSLLELTSDLQAARALVVTSIFVACLAFFIALSGADCTRCVDDNGTKSRISAVAGVIFIMASIMLLIPVSWSANSIVSNFYNPMVPEALKRELGAALYIGWASSALQLFGGGVLCCSGSQSQQDPYPKKYRAVKTCGPMGY
;
A
#
# COMPACT_ATOMS: atom_id res chain seq x y z
N MET A 1 -26.32 -11.68 -0.96
CA MET A 1 -25.66 -11.55 0.37
C MET A 1 -24.17 -11.89 0.31
N ALA A 2 -23.76 -13.09 -0.13
CA ALA A 2 -22.34 -13.49 -0.21
C ALA A 2 -21.43 -12.54 -1.02
N MET A 3 -21.94 -12.01 -2.14
CA MET A 3 -21.20 -11.08 -2.99
C MET A 3 -20.93 -9.73 -2.32
N MET A 4 -21.94 -9.17 -1.65
CA MET A 4 -21.80 -7.92 -0.89
C MET A 4 -20.82 -8.08 0.28
N THR A 5 -20.81 -9.24 0.95
CA THR A 5 -19.85 -9.52 2.02
C THR A 5 -18.42 -9.64 1.49
N MET A 6 -18.22 -10.24 0.31
CA MET A 6 -16.90 -10.33 -0.32
C MET A 6 -16.38 -8.94 -0.74
N GLN A 7 -17.21 -8.14 -1.40
CA GLN A 7 -16.81 -6.79 -1.82
C GLN A 7 -16.50 -5.89 -0.62
N THR A 8 -17.35 -5.89 0.41
CA THR A 8 -17.13 -5.09 1.63
C THR A 8 -15.89 -5.56 2.39
N GLY A 9 -15.69 -6.88 2.51
CA GLY A 9 -14.49 -7.45 3.14
C GLY A 9 -13.21 -7.09 2.38
N GLY A 10 -13.23 -7.21 1.05
CA GLY A 10 -12.10 -6.82 0.20
C GLY A 10 -11.76 -5.34 0.31
N LEU A 11 -12.79 -4.47 0.35
CA LEU A 11 -12.62 -3.03 0.58
C LEU A 11 -12.01 -2.72 1.96
N MET A 12 -12.47 -3.38 3.02
CA MET A 12 -11.92 -3.19 4.37
C MET A 12 -10.46 -3.64 4.46
N MET A 13 -10.11 -4.79 3.86
CA MET A 13 -8.72 -5.24 3.79
C MET A 13 -7.83 -4.27 3.01
N ALA A 14 -8.31 -3.79 1.85
CA ALA A 14 -7.58 -2.81 1.05
C ALA A 14 -7.41 -1.47 1.77
N ALA A 15 -8.43 -1.01 2.51
CA ALA A 15 -8.37 0.20 3.32
C ALA A 15 -7.38 0.08 4.49
N LEU A 16 -7.38 -1.05 5.20
CA LEU A 16 -6.41 -1.32 6.26
C LEU A 16 -4.98 -1.37 5.71
N GLY A 17 -4.76 -2.02 4.57
CA GLY A 17 -3.45 -2.02 3.92
C GLY A 17 -3.03 -0.63 3.43
N TRP A 18 -3.97 0.21 2.99
CA TRP A 18 -3.68 1.61 2.66
C TRP A 18 -3.27 2.43 3.89
N LEU A 19 -3.99 2.32 5.00
CA LEU A 19 -3.59 2.97 6.26
C LEU A 19 -2.22 2.47 6.75
N GLY A 20 -1.97 1.17 6.63
CA GLY A 20 -0.67 0.58 6.94
C GLY A 20 0.46 1.11 6.05
N SER A 21 0.19 1.35 4.75
CA SER A 21 1.17 1.95 3.83
C SER A 21 1.55 3.39 4.23
N ILE A 22 0.57 4.18 4.71
CA ILE A 22 0.81 5.51 5.27
C ILE A 22 1.66 5.41 6.53
N LEU A 23 1.35 4.47 7.42
CA LEU A 23 2.11 4.23 8.65
C LEU A 23 3.56 3.83 8.36
N THR A 24 3.79 2.92 7.40
CA THR A 24 5.14 2.55 6.93
C THR A 24 5.90 3.77 6.41
N CYS A 25 5.24 4.68 5.69
CA CYS A 25 5.87 5.91 5.21
C CYS A 25 6.24 6.88 6.34
N ALA A 26 5.37 7.03 7.34
CA ALA A 26 5.54 7.99 8.42
C ALA A 26 6.54 7.54 9.51
N LEU A 27 6.63 6.22 9.78
CA LEU A 27 7.45 5.70 10.86
C LEU A 27 8.96 5.82 10.57
N PRO A 28 9.77 6.31 11.52
CA PRO A 28 11.20 6.46 11.33
C PRO A 28 12.01 5.18 11.56
N MET A 29 11.39 4.01 11.36
CA MET A 29 11.95 2.70 11.72
C MET A 29 12.13 1.82 10.48
N TRP A 30 12.81 2.32 9.44
CA TRP A 30 13.09 1.55 8.22
C TRP A 30 14.39 0.76 8.34
N LYS A 31 15.45 1.40 8.86
CA LYS A 31 16.73 0.76 9.15
C LYS A 31 17.10 1.04 10.59
N VAL A 32 17.59 0.03 11.29
CA VAL A 32 18.08 0.18 12.66
C VAL A 32 19.57 -0.13 12.68
N THR A 33 20.38 0.72 13.29
CA THR A 33 21.82 0.44 13.47
C THR A 33 22.17 0.64 14.93
N ALA A 34 22.61 -0.42 15.58
CA ALA A 34 23.15 -0.34 16.93
C ALA A 34 24.68 -0.25 16.82
N PHE A 35 25.26 0.88 17.18
CA PHE A 35 26.72 0.98 17.27
C PHE A 35 27.18 0.37 18.59
N ILE A 36 27.68 -0.86 18.54
CA ILE A 36 28.44 -1.50 19.61
C ILE A 36 29.90 -1.60 19.14
N GLY A 37 30.58 -0.46 19.02
CA GLY A 37 32.02 -0.41 18.79
C GLY A 37 32.80 -0.51 20.10
N SER A 38 34.06 -0.95 20.06
CA SER A 38 35.00 -1.04 21.19
C SER A 38 35.35 0.28 21.90
N ASN A 39 34.67 1.38 21.53
CA ASN A 39 34.76 2.67 22.19
C ASN A 39 33.46 2.90 22.98
N ILE A 40 33.47 2.41 24.23
CA ILE A 40 32.33 2.21 25.14
C ILE A 40 31.68 3.54 25.62
N VAL A 41 32.16 4.69 25.15
CA VAL A 41 31.80 6.00 25.69
C VAL A 41 30.46 6.53 25.16
N VAL A 42 29.90 5.97 24.07
CA VAL A 42 28.55 6.30 23.58
C VAL A 42 27.92 5.12 22.85
N ALA A 43 27.18 4.27 23.57
CA ALA A 43 26.27 3.33 22.92
C ALA A 43 25.06 4.12 22.41
N GLN A 44 24.91 4.18 21.08
CA GLN A 44 23.87 4.91 20.37
C GLN A 44 23.12 3.95 19.43
N VAL A 45 21.79 3.99 19.48
CA VAL A 45 20.93 3.26 18.53
C VAL A 45 20.33 4.26 17.57
N PHE A 46 20.61 4.11 16.28
CA PHE A 46 20.04 4.95 15.23
C PHE A 46 18.86 4.25 14.56
N TRP A 47 17.80 5.01 14.39
CA TRP A 47 16.59 4.65 13.68
C TRP A 47 16.52 5.55 12.46
N GLU A 48 16.80 4.98 11.29
CA GLU A 48 16.69 5.71 10.04
C GLU A 48 15.29 5.51 9.47
N GLY A 49 14.57 6.61 9.35
CA GLY A 49 13.29 6.69 8.72
C GLY A 49 13.34 7.11 7.27
N LEU A 50 12.16 7.09 6.67
CA LEU A 50 12.00 7.69 5.37
C LEU A 50 12.11 9.21 5.44
N TRP A 51 11.59 9.91 6.46
CA TRP A 51 11.57 11.40 6.51
C TRP A 51 12.44 12.03 7.58
N MET A 52 12.79 11.27 8.61
CA MET A 52 13.59 11.73 9.75
C MET A 52 14.49 10.58 10.21
N ASN A 53 15.57 10.90 10.91
CA ASN A 53 16.35 9.95 11.68
C ASN A 53 16.22 10.26 13.17
N CYS A 54 16.24 9.22 13.98
CA CYS A 54 16.21 9.34 15.44
C CYS A 54 17.41 8.62 16.03
N VAL A 55 18.08 9.23 17.00
CA VAL A 55 19.15 8.62 17.78
C VAL A 55 18.70 8.47 19.23
N TYR A 56 18.92 7.28 19.78
CA TYR A 56 18.74 6.99 21.18
C TYR A 56 20.12 6.90 21.85
N GLU A 57 20.43 7.84 22.72
CA GLU A 57 21.66 7.81 23.52
C GLU A 57 21.45 7.10 24.86
N SER A 58 22.50 6.45 25.36
CA SER A 58 22.52 5.80 26.69
C SER A 58 22.28 6.76 27.86
N THR A 59 22.37 8.07 27.64
CA THR A 59 21.99 9.14 28.59
C THR A 59 20.47 9.30 28.75
N GLY A 60 19.67 8.52 28.00
CA GLY A 60 18.20 8.52 28.04
C GLY A 60 17.57 9.60 27.17
N GLN A 61 18.37 10.37 26.42
CA GLN A 61 17.86 11.38 25.50
C GLN A 61 17.56 10.77 24.13
N MET A 62 16.35 11.02 23.63
CA MET A 62 15.96 10.72 22.25
C MET A 62 16.01 12.02 21.44
N GLN A 63 16.80 12.06 20.38
CA GLN A 63 16.84 13.19 19.46
C GLN A 63 16.41 12.73 18.07
N CYS A 64 15.34 13.31 17.55
CA CYS A 64 14.89 13.09 16.18
C CYS A 64 15.17 14.34 15.35
N LYS A 65 15.82 14.16 14.20
CA LYS A 65 16.11 15.23 13.26
C LYS A 65 15.48 14.91 11.90
N ALA A 66 14.77 15.88 11.33
CA ALA A 66 14.30 15.78 9.95
C ALA A 66 15.48 15.98 8.99
N TYR A 67 15.46 15.32 7.83
CA TYR A 67 16.50 15.54 6.83
C TYR A 67 16.34 16.94 6.22
N ASP A 68 17.31 17.84 6.47
CA ASP A 68 17.29 19.24 6.02
C ASP A 68 17.42 19.39 4.50
N SER A 69 17.94 18.37 3.80
CA SER A 69 18.11 18.40 2.34
C SER A 69 17.95 17.03 1.70
N LEU A 70 17.24 16.98 0.57
CA LEU A 70 17.03 15.75 -0.23
C LEU A 70 18.32 15.21 -0.85
N LEU A 71 19.34 16.05 -1.01
CA LEU A 71 20.62 15.74 -1.66
C LEU A 71 21.63 15.00 -0.75
N GLU A 72 21.33 14.91 0.56
CA GLU A 72 22.21 14.28 1.56
C GLU A 72 21.81 12.82 1.85
N LEU A 73 20.72 12.36 1.25
CA LEU A 73 20.17 11.03 1.46
C LEU A 73 20.73 10.03 0.44
N THR A 74 21.03 8.80 0.89
CA THR A 74 21.42 7.70 -0.01
C THR A 74 20.39 7.50 -1.13
N SER A 75 20.85 7.28 -2.36
CA SER A 75 20.01 7.12 -3.56
C SER A 75 18.91 6.06 -3.39
N ASP A 76 19.20 4.98 -2.66
CA ASP A 76 18.24 3.92 -2.35
C ASP A 76 17.05 4.42 -1.54
N LEU A 77 17.28 5.26 -0.52
CA LEU A 77 16.19 5.84 0.28
C LEU A 77 15.39 6.87 -0.52
N GLN A 78 16.04 7.62 -1.42
CA GLN A 78 15.34 8.58 -2.27
C GLN A 78 14.41 7.88 -3.26
N ALA A 79 14.87 6.79 -3.88
CA ALA A 79 14.02 5.96 -4.73
C ALA A 79 12.87 5.33 -3.94
N ALA A 80 13.15 4.83 -2.72
CA ALA A 80 12.11 4.29 -1.84
C ALA A 80 11.04 5.33 -1.47
N ARG A 81 11.41 6.58 -1.16
CA ARG A 81 10.47 7.69 -0.93
C ARG A 81 9.50 7.86 -2.09
N ALA A 82 10.04 8.00 -3.30
CA ALA A 82 9.22 8.24 -4.48
C ALA A 82 8.24 7.08 -4.74
N LEU A 83 8.71 5.83 -4.63
CA LEU A 83 7.88 4.64 -4.85
C LEU A 83 6.79 4.47 -3.77
N VAL A 84 7.12 4.67 -2.50
CA VAL A 84 6.15 4.57 -1.40
C VAL A 84 5.10 5.67 -1.50
N VAL A 85 5.51 6.91 -1.72
CA VAL A 85 4.57 8.04 -1.84
C VAL A 85 3.65 7.86 -3.04
N THR A 86 4.18 7.48 -4.21
CA THR A 86 3.35 7.22 -5.38
C THR A 86 2.40 6.04 -5.17
N SER A 87 2.83 4.96 -4.49
CA SER A 87 1.95 3.84 -4.13
C SER A 87 0.78 4.28 -3.24
N ILE A 88 1.01 5.17 -2.27
CA ILE A 88 -0.04 5.71 -1.38
C ILE A 88 -1.05 6.53 -2.17
N PHE A 89 -0.59 7.38 -3.10
CA PHE A 89 -1.47 8.16 -3.96
C PHE A 89 -2.31 7.27 -4.88
N VAL A 90 -1.71 6.26 -5.52
CA VAL A 90 -2.43 5.32 -6.38
C VAL A 90 -3.45 4.50 -5.58
N ALA A 91 -3.11 4.04 -4.38
CA ALA A 91 -4.03 3.35 -3.48
C ALA A 91 -5.17 4.25 -2.99
N CYS A 92 -4.89 5.54 -2.75
CA CYS A 92 -5.90 6.52 -2.38
C CYS A 92 -6.93 6.72 -3.51
N LEU A 93 -6.47 6.85 -4.76
CA LEU A 93 -7.35 6.90 -5.93
C LEU A 93 -8.18 5.61 -6.07
N ALA A 94 -7.55 4.45 -5.90
CA ALA A 94 -8.24 3.16 -5.92
C ALA A 94 -9.34 3.07 -4.85
N PHE A 95 -9.09 3.59 -3.66
CA PHE A 95 -10.06 3.63 -2.56
C PHE A 95 -11.30 4.44 -2.91
N PHE A 96 -11.13 5.66 -3.47
CA PHE A 96 -12.27 6.47 -3.91
C PHE A 96 -13.06 5.82 -5.05
N ILE A 97 -12.37 5.19 -6.00
CA ILE A 97 -13.03 4.43 -7.07
C ILE A 97 -13.83 3.26 -6.47
N ALA A 98 -13.24 2.51 -5.53
CA ALA A 98 -13.92 1.39 -4.86
C ALA A 98 -15.17 1.85 -4.08
N LEU A 99 -15.11 3.01 -3.40
CA LEU A 99 -16.25 3.60 -2.70
C LEU A 99 -17.40 3.97 -3.64
N SER A 100 -17.08 4.46 -4.85
CA SER A 100 -18.09 4.79 -5.86
C SER A 100 -18.78 3.54 -6.45
N GLY A 101 -18.09 2.40 -6.45
CA GLY A 101 -18.59 1.10 -6.90
C GLY A 101 -19.24 0.25 -5.80
N ALA A 102 -19.24 0.71 -4.55
CA ALA A 102 -19.81 -0.02 -3.41
C ALA A 102 -21.35 -0.01 -3.46
N ASP A 103 -21.98 -1.12 -3.05
CA ASP A 103 -23.44 -1.22 -3.01
C ASP A 103 -24.10 -0.24 -2.03
N CYS A 104 -23.36 0.20 -1.01
CA CYS A 104 -23.81 1.20 -0.04
C CYS A 104 -23.88 2.63 -0.60
N THR A 105 -23.32 2.88 -1.79
CA THR A 105 -23.24 4.21 -2.42
C THR A 105 -24.16 4.28 -3.63
N ARG A 106 -25.06 5.28 -3.67
CA ARG A 106 -26.04 5.49 -4.76
C ARG A 106 -25.51 6.37 -5.91
N CYS A 107 -24.19 6.44 -6.10
CA CYS A 107 -23.59 7.21 -7.20
C CYS A 107 -23.84 6.59 -8.58
N VAL A 108 -24.06 5.28 -8.65
CA VAL A 108 -24.31 4.52 -9.88
C VAL A 108 -25.49 3.59 -9.61
N ASP A 109 -26.52 3.60 -10.47
CA ASP A 109 -27.70 2.73 -10.30
C ASP A 109 -27.59 1.40 -11.07
N ASP A 110 -26.65 1.27 -12.02
CA ASP A 110 -26.44 0.04 -12.79
C ASP A 110 -25.47 -0.93 -12.10
N ASN A 111 -25.97 -2.09 -11.68
CA ASN A 111 -25.18 -3.13 -10.99
C ASN A 111 -24.01 -3.66 -11.84
N GLY A 112 -24.16 -3.72 -13.17
CA GLY A 112 -23.08 -4.15 -14.07
C GLY A 112 -21.91 -3.16 -14.06
N THR A 113 -22.23 -1.86 -14.05
CA THR A 113 -21.25 -0.78 -13.97
C THR A 113 -20.56 -0.75 -12.60
N LYS A 114 -21.29 -0.94 -11.49
CA LYS A 114 -20.71 -1.07 -10.15
C LYS A 114 -19.68 -2.19 -10.07
N SER A 115 -20.00 -3.35 -10.64
CA SER A 115 -19.12 -4.52 -10.65
C SER A 115 -17.83 -4.26 -11.45
N ARG A 116 -17.93 -3.59 -12.61
CA ARG A 116 -16.76 -3.14 -13.39
C ARG A 116 -15.90 -2.12 -12.63
N ILE A 117 -16.52 -1.16 -11.96
CA ILE A 117 -15.82 -0.17 -11.13
C ILE A 117 -15.05 -0.88 -10.00
N SER A 118 -15.68 -1.85 -9.33
CA SER A 118 -15.03 -2.68 -8.31
C SER A 118 -13.83 -3.46 -8.87
N ALA A 119 -13.97 -4.06 -10.06
CA ALA A 119 -12.86 -4.76 -10.71
C ALA A 119 -11.69 -3.82 -11.03
N VAL A 120 -11.97 -2.64 -11.61
CA VAL A 120 -10.95 -1.65 -11.93
C VAL A 120 -10.24 -1.17 -10.66
N ALA A 121 -10.99 -0.88 -9.59
CA ALA A 121 -10.40 -0.51 -8.31
C ALA A 121 -9.48 -1.61 -7.75
N GLY A 122 -9.90 -2.88 -7.86
CA GLY A 122 -9.09 -4.03 -7.45
C GLY A 122 -7.76 -4.12 -8.20
N VAL A 123 -7.76 -3.92 -9.52
CA VAL A 123 -6.53 -3.90 -10.34
C VAL A 123 -5.60 -2.77 -9.92
N ILE A 124 -6.14 -1.57 -9.68
CA ILE A 124 -5.34 -0.43 -9.24
C ILE A 124 -4.74 -0.68 -7.83
N PHE A 125 -5.48 -1.31 -6.92
CA PHE A 125 -4.95 -1.72 -5.62
C PHE A 125 -3.82 -2.75 -5.73
N ILE A 126 -3.92 -3.71 -6.66
CA ILE A 126 -2.85 -4.67 -6.94
C ILE A 126 -1.60 -3.96 -7.49
N MET A 127 -1.78 -3.00 -8.41
CA MET A 127 -0.63 -2.22 -8.89
C MET A 127 0.02 -1.39 -7.77
N ALA A 128 -0.79 -0.76 -6.93
CA ALA A 128 -0.30 -0.01 -5.77
C ALA A 128 0.46 -0.90 -4.78
N SER A 129 -0.03 -2.11 -4.51
CA SER A 129 0.63 -3.04 -3.58
C SER A 129 1.98 -3.52 -4.10
N ILE A 130 2.09 -3.78 -5.42
CA ILE A 130 3.37 -4.13 -6.05
C ILE A 130 4.35 -2.96 -5.97
N MET A 131 3.89 -1.72 -6.23
CA MET A 131 4.72 -0.52 -6.10
C MET A 131 5.22 -0.29 -4.67
N LEU A 132 4.46 -0.68 -3.64
CA LEU A 132 4.89 -0.64 -2.23
C LEU A 132 5.84 -1.79 -1.88
N LEU A 133 5.59 -2.99 -2.42
CA LEU A 133 6.38 -4.19 -2.13
C LEU A 133 7.82 -4.07 -2.65
N ILE A 134 8.03 -3.42 -3.80
CA ILE A 134 9.35 -3.20 -4.42
C ILE A 134 10.32 -2.45 -3.47
N PRO A 135 10.04 -1.22 -3.01
CA PRO A 135 10.97 -0.47 -2.16
C PRO A 135 11.16 -1.11 -0.78
N VAL A 136 10.12 -1.75 -0.22
CA VAL A 136 10.21 -2.45 1.08
C VAL A 136 11.14 -3.66 0.96
N SER A 137 10.94 -4.50 -0.06
CA SER A 137 11.73 -5.71 -0.27
C SER A 137 13.15 -5.39 -0.73
N TRP A 138 13.32 -4.36 -1.57
CA TRP A 138 14.64 -3.88 -1.98
C TRP A 138 15.42 -3.34 -0.77
N SER A 139 14.78 -2.53 0.07
CA SER A 139 15.41 -2.01 1.30
C SER A 139 15.82 -3.16 2.22
N ALA A 140 14.94 -4.14 2.44
CA ALA A 140 15.27 -5.33 3.22
C ALA A 140 16.46 -6.11 2.63
N ASN A 141 16.45 -6.36 1.31
CA ASN A 141 17.54 -7.05 0.63
C ASN A 141 18.87 -6.29 0.74
N SER A 142 18.85 -4.95 0.62
CA SER A 142 20.04 -4.13 0.80
C SER A 142 20.62 -4.26 2.21
N ILE A 143 19.76 -4.29 3.24
CA ILE A 143 20.17 -4.44 4.65
C ILE A 143 20.83 -5.80 4.87
N VAL A 144 20.16 -6.87 4.41
CA VAL A 144 20.66 -8.24 4.54
C VAL A 144 21.97 -8.44 3.77
N SER A 145 22.05 -7.94 2.53
CA SER A 145 23.26 -8.04 1.73
C SER A 145 24.44 -7.29 2.37
N ASN A 146 24.20 -6.14 3.00
CA ASN A 146 25.24 -5.41 3.72
C ASN A 146 25.68 -6.14 5.00
N PHE A 147 24.76 -6.85 5.66
CA PHE A 147 25.08 -7.62 6.87
C PHE A 147 26.08 -8.76 6.59
N TYR A 148 25.97 -9.42 5.44
CA TYR A 148 26.87 -10.51 5.01
C TYR A 148 28.13 -10.05 4.27
N ASN A 149 28.28 -8.74 3.99
CA ASN A 149 29.42 -8.23 3.26
C ASN A 149 30.65 -8.11 4.18
N PRO A 150 31.76 -8.83 3.92
CA PRO A 150 32.95 -8.80 4.77
C PRO A 150 33.68 -7.45 4.78
N MET A 151 33.36 -6.55 3.84
CA MET A 151 33.92 -5.21 3.76
C MET A 151 33.25 -4.22 4.73
N VAL A 152 32.13 -4.61 5.37
CA VAL A 152 31.39 -3.77 6.31
C VAL A 152 31.82 -4.09 7.75
N PRO A 153 32.36 -3.11 8.50
CA PRO A 153 32.72 -3.31 9.90
C PRO A 153 31.50 -3.73 10.73
N GLU A 154 31.70 -4.57 11.75
CA GLU A 154 30.58 -5.06 12.58
C GLU A 154 29.79 -3.93 13.25
N ALA A 155 30.46 -2.83 13.58
CA ALA A 155 29.84 -1.64 14.17
C ALA A 155 28.85 -0.92 13.22
N LEU A 156 28.87 -1.20 11.91
CA LEU A 156 28.00 -0.62 10.88
C LEU A 156 26.94 -1.59 10.37
N LYS A 157 26.83 -2.78 10.97
CA LYS A 157 25.80 -3.76 10.61
C LYS A 157 24.41 -3.17 10.88
N ARG A 158 23.56 -3.24 9.86
CA ARG A 158 22.18 -2.72 9.91
C ARG A 158 21.20 -3.87 10.14
N GLU A 159 20.17 -3.60 10.92
CA GLU A 159 19.04 -4.49 11.19
C GLU A 159 17.77 -3.99 10.49
N LEU A 160 16.82 -4.91 10.32
CA LEU A 160 15.51 -4.65 9.71
C LEU A 160 14.64 -3.86 10.68
N GLY A 161 14.20 -2.67 10.28
CA GLY A 161 13.32 -1.86 11.09
C GLY A 161 11.85 -2.31 11.06
N ALA A 162 11.10 -1.96 12.11
CA ALA A 162 9.70 -2.31 12.28
C ALA A 162 8.80 -1.89 11.10
N ALA A 163 9.11 -0.76 10.46
CA ALA A 163 8.32 -0.21 9.36
C ALA A 163 8.32 -1.13 8.12
N LEU A 164 9.40 -1.90 7.90
CA LEU A 164 9.50 -2.86 6.79
C LEU A 164 8.50 -4.01 6.95
N TYR A 165 8.35 -4.55 8.17
CA TYR A 165 7.36 -5.60 8.45
C TYR A 165 5.93 -5.09 8.25
N ILE A 166 5.65 -3.86 8.71
CA ILE A 166 4.36 -3.20 8.46
C ILE A 166 4.15 -3.00 6.96
N GLY A 167 5.20 -2.66 6.21
CA GLY A 167 5.15 -2.49 4.76
C GLY A 167 4.77 -3.78 4.04
N TRP A 168 5.38 -4.90 4.41
CA TRP A 168 5.01 -6.23 3.88
C TRP A 168 3.58 -6.60 4.23
N ALA A 169 3.17 -6.46 5.50
CA ALA A 169 1.80 -6.73 5.91
C ALA A 169 0.78 -5.87 5.14
N SER A 170 1.08 -4.58 4.97
CA SER A 170 0.25 -3.62 4.24
C SER A 170 0.11 -3.98 2.76
N SER A 171 1.23 -4.32 2.11
CA SER A 171 1.24 -4.75 0.71
C SER A 171 0.46 -6.04 0.50
N ALA A 172 0.57 -7.01 1.42
CA ALA A 172 -0.20 -8.25 1.38
C ALA A 172 -1.70 -7.98 1.54
N LEU A 173 -2.09 -7.15 2.52
CA LEU A 173 -3.49 -6.79 2.74
C LEU A 173 -4.10 -6.07 1.53
N GLN A 174 -3.37 -5.14 0.89
CA GLN A 174 -3.82 -4.49 -0.34
C GLN A 174 -3.88 -5.46 -1.53
N LEU A 175 -2.93 -6.39 -1.64
CA LEU A 175 -2.91 -7.39 -2.72
C LEU A 175 -4.11 -8.33 -2.61
N PHE A 176 -4.37 -8.88 -1.42
CA PHE A 176 -5.52 -9.74 -1.17
C PHE A 176 -6.84 -8.97 -1.28
N GLY A 177 -6.92 -7.76 -0.71
CA GLY A 177 -8.10 -6.91 -0.83
C GLY A 177 -8.43 -6.56 -2.29
N GLY A 178 -7.41 -6.18 -3.07
CA GLY A 178 -7.54 -5.94 -4.50
C GLY A 178 -7.96 -7.18 -5.29
N GLY A 179 -7.38 -8.35 -4.98
CA GLY A 179 -7.77 -9.62 -5.58
C GLY A 179 -9.23 -9.99 -5.31
N VAL A 180 -9.72 -9.82 -4.08
CA VAL A 180 -11.13 -10.05 -3.72
C VAL A 180 -12.05 -9.09 -4.48
N LEU A 181 -11.68 -7.81 -4.61
CA LEU A 181 -12.44 -6.81 -5.38
C LEU A 181 -12.52 -7.16 -6.88
N CYS A 182 -11.44 -7.69 -7.46
CA CYS A 182 -11.41 -8.20 -8.83
C CYS A 182 -12.35 -9.40 -9.02
N CYS A 183 -12.31 -10.38 -8.10
CA CYS A 183 -13.15 -11.58 -8.17
C CYS A 183 -14.64 -11.24 -8.06
N SER A 184 -15.00 -10.33 -7.15
CA SER A 184 -16.38 -9.82 -7.03
C SER A 184 -16.83 -9.16 -8.34
N GLY A 185 -15.98 -8.33 -8.95
CA GLY A 185 -16.29 -7.65 -10.21
C GLY A 185 -16.55 -8.59 -11.41
N SER A 186 -15.85 -9.73 -11.45
CA SER A 186 -15.99 -10.70 -12.54
C SER A 186 -17.29 -11.52 -12.48
N GLN A 187 -17.79 -11.81 -11.28
CA GLN A 187 -18.96 -12.66 -11.08
C GLN A 187 -20.26 -11.97 -11.52
N SER A 188 -20.41 -10.64 -11.39
CA SER A 188 -21.63 -9.98 -11.89
C SER A 188 -21.66 -9.86 -13.42
N GLN A 189 -20.50 -10.00 -14.09
CA GLN A 189 -20.44 -9.98 -15.55
C GLN A 189 -20.85 -11.32 -16.17
N GLN A 190 -20.85 -12.41 -15.38
CA GLN A 190 -21.20 -13.75 -15.84
C GLN A 190 -22.70 -14.09 -15.79
N ASP A 191 -23.60 -13.19 -15.39
CA ASP A 191 -25.04 -13.42 -15.49
C ASP A 191 -25.46 -13.50 -16.98
N PRO A 192 -25.81 -14.69 -17.54
CA PRO A 192 -25.99 -14.90 -18.97
C PRO A 192 -27.37 -14.48 -19.52
N TYR A 193 -28.11 -13.59 -18.84
CA TYR A 193 -29.44 -13.23 -19.32
C TYR A 193 -29.36 -12.19 -20.44
N PRO A 194 -29.81 -12.50 -21.67
CA PRO A 194 -29.87 -11.50 -22.73
C PRO A 194 -30.86 -10.42 -22.28
N LYS A 195 -30.40 -9.17 -22.20
CA LYS A 195 -31.28 -8.01 -22.04
C LYS A 195 -32.22 -7.98 -23.25
N LYS A 196 -33.41 -8.58 -23.11
CA LYS A 196 -34.50 -8.45 -24.07
C LYS A 196 -34.92 -6.98 -24.06
N TYR A 197 -34.40 -6.20 -24.99
CA TYR A 197 -34.99 -4.91 -25.34
C TYR A 197 -36.41 -5.21 -25.81
N ARG A 198 -37.39 -4.92 -24.95
CA ARG A 198 -38.80 -4.95 -25.34
C ARG A 198 -38.96 -3.78 -26.31
N ALA A 199 -38.99 -4.07 -27.61
CA ALA A 199 -39.34 -3.07 -28.62
C ALA A 199 -40.66 -2.42 -28.20
N VAL A 200 -40.63 -1.09 -28.03
CA VAL A 200 -41.81 -0.30 -27.74
C VAL A 200 -42.79 -0.53 -28.89
N LYS A 201 -43.94 -1.13 -28.62
CA LYS A 201 -45.04 -1.18 -29.61
C LYS A 201 -45.46 0.27 -29.85
N THR A 202 -45.04 0.83 -30.98
CA THR A 202 -45.65 2.05 -31.52
C THR A 202 -47.11 1.73 -31.85
N CYS A 203 -48.04 2.33 -31.11
CA CYS A 203 -49.44 2.37 -31.52
C CYS A 203 -49.52 3.16 -32.83
N GLY A 204 -49.77 2.47 -33.94
CA GLY A 204 -50.25 3.12 -35.16
C GLY A 204 -51.67 3.64 -34.93
N PRO A 205 -52.05 4.79 -35.52
CA PRO A 205 -53.38 5.37 -35.32
C PRO A 205 -54.46 4.43 -35.88
N MET A 206 -55.50 4.16 -35.07
CA MET A 206 -56.77 3.62 -35.56
C MET A 206 -57.38 4.64 -36.51
N GLY A 207 -57.56 4.25 -37.78
CA GLY A 207 -58.16 5.10 -38.79
C GLY A 207 -59.19 4.33 -39.62
N TYR A 208 -60.46 4.61 -39.30
CA TYR A 208 -61.72 4.56 -40.08
C TYR A 208 -62.17 3.24 -40.72
#